data_AF-A0A7L4YMF2-F1
#
_entry.id   AF-A0A7L4YMF2-F1
#
_cell.length_a   1.000
_cell.length_b   1.000
_cell.length_c   1.000
_cell.angle_alpha   90.00
_cell.angle_beta   90.00
_cell.angle_gamma   90.00
#
_symmetry.space_group_name_H-M   'P 1'
#
loop_
_entity.id
_entity.type
_entity.pdbx_description
1 polymer ?
#
loop_
_entity_poly.entity_id
_entity_poly.type
_entity_poly.pdbx_seq_one_letter_code
_entity_poly.pdbx_strand_id
1 'polypeptide(L)'
;MPVRSSAPSRAIVALVLGCALLFSLAACATGAPKSQPPGSPSTSASTSSTSSAPSTAPPTPESTSPAPTTSAAPTPANQPAVVYLKSVASSAVGEPVDVTVRVETPNPGVPFGDVTLLVNGASYASATLDAEGNATFSVQGLPAGSHTFTGSYAGNLEYVAAQSSDKAITVMTAEEIAAAEAAAEKKKQEEAAAAEKKKQEEAAAAASGNPCPASARACVDLTNNKTWIQEGGQIIYGPVPQIAGREGYRTPPGMFYVGWKNIDHKSSEFNNAPMPYAIFFNGGIAFHQGSTDTPSHGCIRLEKPDAQAYWDLLDVGDAVYVFGQATTY
;
A
#
# COMPACT_ATOMS: atom_id res chain seq x y z
N MET A 1 -63.34 -10.53 44.36
CA MET A 1 -62.52 -10.13 45.53
C MET A 1 -61.14 -10.77 45.37
N PRO A 2 -60.05 -10.00 45.23
CA PRO A 2 -58.72 -10.56 45.02
C PRO A 2 -57.99 -10.74 46.36
N VAL A 3 -57.25 -11.84 46.51
CA VAL A 3 -56.23 -11.98 47.55
C VAL A 3 -54.88 -12.01 46.84
N ARG A 4 -54.08 -10.98 47.11
CA ARG A 4 -52.66 -10.87 46.76
C ARG A 4 -51.88 -11.95 47.51
N SER A 5 -50.91 -12.58 46.84
CA SER A 5 -49.77 -13.18 47.53
C SER A 5 -48.47 -12.82 46.83
N SER A 6 -47.50 -12.52 47.69
CA SER A 6 -46.20 -11.89 47.49
C SER A 6 -45.15 -12.83 46.89
N ALA A 7 -44.19 -12.24 46.17
CA ALA A 7 -42.93 -12.83 45.70
C ALA A 7 -42.00 -13.28 46.86
N PRO A 8 -40.85 -13.94 46.57
CA PRO A 8 -39.64 -13.23 46.12
C PRO A 8 -38.88 -13.96 44.97
N SER A 9 -38.46 -13.26 43.91
CA SER A 9 -37.17 -12.59 43.74
C SER A 9 -35.95 -13.47 44.08
N ARG A 10 -35.38 -14.11 43.05
CA ARG A 10 -34.03 -14.70 43.09
C ARG A 10 -33.17 -14.03 42.02
N ALA A 11 -32.31 -13.12 42.49
CA ALA A 11 -31.23 -12.55 41.72
C ALA A 11 -30.19 -13.65 41.43
N ILE A 12 -29.92 -13.88 40.14
CA ILE A 12 -28.80 -14.70 39.69
C ILE A 12 -27.60 -13.76 39.54
N VAL A 13 -26.67 -13.90 40.46
CA VAL A 13 -25.34 -13.29 40.41
C VAL A 13 -24.55 -14.01 39.32
N ALA A 14 -24.39 -13.38 38.16
CA ALA A 14 -23.44 -13.83 37.15
C ALA A 14 -22.04 -13.36 37.56
N LEU A 15 -21.26 -14.30 38.07
CA LEU A 15 -19.87 -14.15 38.44
C LEU A 15 -19.04 -13.85 37.17
N VAL A 16 -18.51 -12.63 37.09
CA VAL A 16 -17.52 -12.21 36.10
C VAL A 16 -16.19 -12.88 36.44
N LEU A 17 -15.82 -13.91 35.69
CA LEU A 17 -14.48 -14.52 35.78
C LEU A 17 -13.55 -13.78 34.80
N GLY A 18 -12.90 -12.74 35.32
CA GLY A 18 -11.81 -12.04 34.63
C GLY A 18 -10.59 -12.94 34.52
N CYS A 19 -10.23 -13.30 33.28
CA CYS A 19 -8.96 -13.93 32.97
C CYS A 19 -7.92 -12.82 32.74
N ALA A 20 -7.29 -12.37 33.83
CA ALA A 20 -6.13 -11.47 33.79
C ALA A 20 -4.86 -12.31 33.58
N LEU A 21 -4.37 -12.39 32.35
CA LEU A 21 -3.03 -12.89 32.07
C LEU A 21 -2.02 -11.75 32.25
N LEU A 22 -1.41 -11.77 33.43
CA LEU A 22 -0.21 -11.03 33.79
C LEU A 22 0.99 -11.60 33.04
N PHE A 23 1.58 -10.84 32.11
CA PHE A 23 2.97 -11.05 31.69
C PHE A 23 3.82 -9.88 32.20
N SER A 24 4.65 -10.20 33.19
CA SER A 24 5.55 -9.29 33.89
C SER A 24 6.75 -8.96 33.00
N LEU A 25 7.05 -7.66 32.85
CA LEU A 25 8.35 -7.14 32.43
C LEU A 25 9.34 -7.15 33.60
N ALA A 26 10.61 -7.50 33.31
CA ALA A 26 11.89 -6.98 33.86
C ALA A 26 12.96 -8.10 33.86
N ALA A 27 14.27 -7.90 33.64
CA ALA A 27 15.13 -6.86 33.07
C ALA A 27 16.60 -7.36 33.19
N CYS A 28 17.49 -6.88 32.31
CA CYS A 28 18.97 -6.77 32.46
C CYS A 28 19.83 -8.07 32.59
N ALA A 29 21.08 -8.16 32.15
CA ALA A 29 21.98 -7.31 31.35
C ALA A 29 23.28 -8.12 31.05
N THR A 30 24.18 -7.48 30.27
CA THR A 30 25.64 -7.65 30.20
C THR A 30 26.22 -8.50 29.07
N GLY A 31 27.07 -7.86 28.24
CA GLY A 31 27.99 -8.57 27.35
C GLY A 31 28.49 -7.82 26.10
N ALA A 32 29.02 -6.60 26.23
CA ALA A 32 30.01 -6.05 25.28
C ALA A 32 31.39 -6.09 25.98
N PRO A 33 32.53 -6.23 25.27
CA PRO A 33 33.18 -5.03 24.72
C PRO A 33 34.05 -5.19 23.45
N LYS A 34 34.14 -4.06 22.71
CA LYS A 34 35.29 -3.41 22.01
C LYS A 34 36.39 -4.25 21.36
N SER A 35 36.79 -3.86 20.13
CA SER A 35 38.16 -3.36 19.83
C SER A 35 38.30 -2.78 18.41
N GLN A 36 38.75 -1.53 18.34
CA GLN A 36 39.33 -0.81 17.19
C GLN A 36 40.41 0.13 17.79
N PRO A 37 41.24 0.82 16.99
CA PRO A 37 42.43 0.44 16.22
C PRO A 37 43.75 0.85 16.96
N PRO A 38 44.95 0.75 16.36
CA PRO A 38 45.62 1.94 15.77
C PRO A 38 46.50 1.58 14.54
N GLY A 39 47.09 2.46 13.73
CA GLY A 39 47.29 3.91 13.75
C GLY A 39 48.14 4.35 12.54
N SER A 40 48.25 5.65 12.33
CA SER A 40 49.30 6.29 11.52
C SER A 40 50.54 6.58 12.38
N PRO A 41 51.72 6.68 11.77
CA PRO A 41 52.51 7.93 11.87
C PRO A 41 53.11 8.29 10.50
N SER A 42 53.07 9.54 10.01
CA SER A 42 53.75 10.78 10.45
C SER A 42 55.28 10.79 10.28
N THR A 43 55.72 11.87 9.62
CA THR A 43 57.05 12.50 9.56
C THR A 43 58.20 11.80 8.82
N SER A 44 58.72 12.51 7.81
CA SER A 44 60.14 12.86 7.73
C SER A 44 60.28 14.30 7.22
N ALA A 45 60.87 15.12 8.07
CA ALA A 45 61.34 16.45 7.76
C ALA A 45 62.80 16.40 7.26
N SER A 46 63.25 17.56 6.77
CA SER A 46 64.64 18.07 6.82
C SER A 46 65.53 17.86 5.59
N THR A 47 65.77 18.94 4.86
CA THR A 47 67.11 19.55 4.59
C THR A 47 66.84 20.91 3.91
N SER A 48 66.93 22.05 4.61
CA SER A 48 68.12 22.84 4.99
C SER A 48 68.75 23.65 3.85
N SER A 49 68.78 24.98 4.08
CA SER A 49 69.72 26.02 3.58
C SER A 49 69.75 26.31 2.07
N THR A 50 69.86 27.55 1.56
CA THR A 50 70.64 28.71 2.04
C THR A 50 70.27 29.96 1.22
N SER A 51 70.32 31.12 1.88
CA SER A 51 70.96 32.38 1.44
C SER A 51 70.46 33.20 0.23
N SER A 52 70.24 34.48 0.53
CA SER A 52 70.58 35.69 -0.24
C SER A 52 69.58 36.28 -1.23
N ALA A 53 69.10 37.48 -0.86
CA ALA A 53 68.54 38.53 -1.71
C ALA A 53 69.65 39.22 -2.56
N PRO A 54 69.41 40.35 -3.29
CA PRO A 54 68.19 40.96 -3.83
C PRO A 54 68.31 41.27 -5.35
N SER A 55 67.29 41.92 -5.94
CA SER A 55 67.42 43.07 -6.87
C SER A 55 66.59 43.01 -8.17
N THR A 56 65.97 44.18 -8.42
CA THR A 56 65.62 44.82 -9.70
C THR A 56 64.36 44.39 -10.46
N ALA A 57 63.59 45.43 -10.81
CA ALA A 57 62.29 45.45 -11.46
C ALA A 57 62.40 45.41 -13.01
N PRO A 58 61.32 45.74 -13.78
CA PRO A 58 60.59 44.85 -14.69
C PRO A 58 60.97 45.06 -16.19
N PRO A 59 60.34 44.30 -17.12
CA PRO A 59 59.46 44.99 -18.07
C PRO A 59 58.16 44.25 -18.48
N THR A 60 57.23 45.10 -18.94
CA THR A 60 55.95 45.04 -19.69
C THR A 60 55.38 43.75 -20.32
N PRO A 61 54.04 43.70 -20.52
CA PRO A 61 53.29 42.51 -20.94
C PRO A 61 53.05 42.46 -22.46
N GLU A 62 52.92 41.24 -23.01
CA GLU A 62 52.25 41.04 -24.30
C GLU A 62 51.59 39.65 -24.39
N SER A 63 50.31 39.66 -24.79
CA SER A 63 49.58 38.71 -25.66
C SER A 63 49.64 37.20 -25.33
N THR A 64 48.57 36.39 -25.34
CA THR A 64 47.29 36.41 -26.06
C THR A 64 46.47 35.23 -25.52
N SER A 65 45.17 35.37 -25.24
CA SER A 65 44.24 34.22 -25.26
C SER A 65 42.80 34.70 -25.40
N PRO A 66 42.06 34.36 -26.47
CA PRO A 66 40.64 34.65 -26.56
C PRO A 66 39.86 33.63 -25.71
N ALA A 67 39.05 34.12 -24.78
CA ALA A 67 38.03 33.32 -24.13
C ALA A 67 36.97 32.90 -25.18
N PRO A 68 36.43 31.66 -25.13
CA PRO A 68 35.29 31.31 -25.96
C PRO A 68 34.06 32.02 -25.39
N THR A 69 33.63 33.10 -26.03
CA THR A 69 32.27 33.61 -25.84
C THR A 69 31.31 32.61 -26.46
N THR A 70 30.81 31.68 -25.64
CA THR A 70 29.53 31.05 -25.90
C THR A 70 28.48 32.13 -25.70
N SER A 71 28.09 32.78 -26.79
CA SER A 71 26.90 33.64 -26.82
C SER A 71 25.70 32.74 -26.53
N ALA A 72 25.28 32.66 -25.27
CA ALA A 72 23.96 32.14 -24.94
C ALA A 72 22.93 32.93 -25.76
N ALA A 73 22.09 32.24 -26.53
CA ALA A 73 20.99 32.89 -27.22
C ALA A 73 20.15 33.67 -26.18
N PRO A 74 19.72 34.91 -26.47
CA PRO A 74 18.92 35.67 -25.51
C PRO A 74 17.65 34.89 -25.20
N THR A 75 17.46 34.57 -23.92
CA THR A 75 16.21 33.99 -23.41
C THR A 75 15.07 34.93 -23.81
N PRO A 76 13.98 34.43 -24.43
CA PRO A 76 12.86 35.29 -24.79
C PRO A 76 12.33 36.01 -23.56
N ALA A 77 12.16 37.33 -23.64
CA ALA A 77 11.49 38.09 -22.59
C ALA A 77 9.99 37.72 -22.54
N ASN A 78 9.38 37.84 -21.36
CA ASN A 78 7.94 37.72 -21.15
C ASN A 78 7.31 36.34 -21.48
N GLN A 79 7.98 35.26 -21.07
CA GLN A 79 7.49 33.88 -21.20
C GLN A 79 6.36 33.57 -20.21
N PRO A 80 5.39 32.70 -20.57
CA PRO A 80 4.32 32.30 -19.65
C PRO A 80 4.87 31.45 -18.50
N ALA A 81 4.39 31.71 -17.28
CA ALA A 81 4.64 30.87 -16.11
C ALA A 81 3.35 30.16 -15.67
N VAL A 82 3.48 28.96 -15.11
CA VAL A 82 2.40 28.17 -14.51
C VAL A 82 2.76 27.90 -13.06
N VAL A 83 1.84 28.19 -12.14
CA VAL A 83 2.04 27.98 -10.71
C VAL A 83 1.11 26.89 -10.22
N TYR A 84 1.63 25.96 -9.42
CA TYR A 84 0.80 24.96 -8.74
C TYR A 84 1.34 24.60 -7.37
N LEU A 85 0.45 24.07 -6.55
CA LEU A 85 0.75 23.56 -5.22
C LEU A 85 1.00 22.06 -5.33
N LYS A 86 2.23 21.62 -5.08
CA LYS A 86 2.60 20.19 -5.17
C LYS A 86 2.01 19.37 -4.04
N SER A 87 2.03 19.89 -2.82
CA SER A 87 1.57 19.16 -1.65
C SER A 87 1.03 20.12 -0.60
N VAL A 88 -0.12 19.74 -0.03
CA VAL A 88 -0.61 20.22 1.26
C VAL A 88 -1.14 18.97 1.95
N ALA A 89 -0.59 18.63 3.12
CA ALA A 89 -1.03 17.48 3.91
C ALA A 89 -2.02 17.96 4.97
N SER A 90 -3.19 17.31 5.09
CA SER A 90 -4.13 17.55 6.20
C SER A 90 -3.40 17.38 7.53
N SER A 91 -3.45 18.39 8.40
CA SER A 91 -2.72 18.39 9.67
C SER A 91 -3.66 18.48 10.87
N ALA A 92 -3.19 17.98 12.02
CA ALA A 92 -3.85 18.25 13.28
C ALA A 92 -3.65 19.72 13.69
N VAL A 93 -4.57 20.26 14.51
CA VAL A 93 -4.37 21.59 15.11
C VAL A 93 -3.00 21.64 15.81
N GLY A 94 -2.21 22.65 15.47
CA GLY A 94 -0.89 22.89 16.05
C GLY A 94 0.27 22.21 15.31
N GLU A 95 0.00 21.35 14.32
CA GLU A 95 1.04 20.84 13.43
C GLU A 95 1.33 21.81 12.27
N PRO A 96 2.61 21.99 11.90
CA PRO A 96 2.97 22.77 10.73
C PRO A 96 2.46 22.10 9.45
N VAL A 97 1.92 22.90 8.54
CA VAL A 97 1.56 22.46 7.20
C VAL A 97 2.66 22.90 6.23
N ASP A 98 3.36 21.92 5.67
CA ASP A 98 4.36 22.18 4.63
C ASP A 98 3.67 22.34 3.27
N VAL A 99 3.91 23.49 2.65
CA VAL A 99 3.34 23.88 1.36
C VAL A 99 4.47 24.17 0.39
N THR A 100 4.51 23.43 -0.71
CA THR A 100 5.46 23.70 -1.80
C THR A 100 4.73 24.30 -2.99
N VAL A 101 5.08 25.54 -3.30
CA VAL A 101 4.69 26.21 -4.54
C VAL A 101 5.74 25.92 -5.59
N ARG A 102 5.31 25.51 -6.78
CA ARG A 102 6.19 25.38 -7.94
C ARG A 102 5.78 26.32 -9.04
N VAL A 103 6.76 26.94 -9.68
CA VAL A 103 6.60 27.77 -10.87
C VAL A 103 7.35 27.11 -12.02
N GLU A 104 6.64 26.83 -13.11
CA GLU A 104 7.20 26.26 -14.33
C GLU A 104 6.93 27.16 -15.54
N THR A 105 7.65 26.93 -16.62
CA THR A 105 7.38 27.49 -17.95
C THR A 105 7.28 26.35 -18.98
N PRO A 106 6.43 26.46 -20.00
CA PRO A 106 6.39 25.49 -21.11
C PRO A 106 7.61 25.58 -22.05
N ASN A 107 8.44 26.60 -21.88
CA ASN A 107 9.64 26.84 -22.68
C ASN A 107 10.92 26.49 -21.89
N PRO A 108 12.08 26.32 -22.55
CA PRO A 108 13.35 26.10 -21.85
C PRO A 108 13.71 27.25 -20.91
N GLY A 109 13.96 26.94 -19.65
CA GLY A 109 14.31 27.91 -18.60
C GLY A 109 13.66 27.54 -17.26
N VAL A 110 14.21 28.02 -16.15
CA VAL A 110 13.60 27.90 -14.82
C VAL A 110 13.22 29.31 -14.34
N PRO A 111 11.95 29.57 -14.01
CA PRO A 111 11.53 30.85 -13.44
C PRO A 111 12.26 31.13 -12.12
N PHE A 112 12.68 32.38 -11.91
CA PHE A 112 13.42 32.81 -10.73
C PHE A 112 12.79 34.06 -10.11
N GLY A 113 13.14 34.33 -8.86
CA GLY A 113 12.57 35.43 -8.07
C GLY A 113 11.66 34.88 -6.97
N ASP A 114 10.73 35.71 -6.53
CA ASP A 114 9.95 35.43 -5.32
C ASP A 114 8.54 34.96 -5.63
N VAL A 115 8.04 34.06 -4.80
CA VAL A 115 6.66 33.61 -4.75
C VAL A 115 6.08 33.95 -3.39
N THR A 116 4.86 34.49 -3.40
CA THR A 116 4.05 34.73 -2.20
C THR A 116 3.07 33.59 -2.00
N LEU A 117 3.05 32.99 -0.82
CA LEU A 117 1.98 32.08 -0.38
C LEU A 117 0.85 32.88 0.25
N LEU A 118 -0.37 32.64 -0.20
CA LEU A 118 -1.59 33.17 0.40
C LEU A 118 -2.31 32.07 1.17
N VAL A 119 -2.83 32.41 2.34
CA VAL A 119 -3.68 31.55 3.19
C VAL A 119 -5.01 32.25 3.36
N ASN A 120 -6.10 31.61 2.93
CA ASN A 120 -7.45 32.18 2.90
C ASN A 120 -7.51 33.53 2.15
N GLY A 121 -6.70 33.68 1.09
CA GLY A 121 -6.59 34.91 0.30
C GLY A 121 -5.75 36.03 0.93
N ALA A 122 -5.20 35.86 2.13
CA ALA A 122 -4.28 36.81 2.75
C ALA A 122 -2.82 36.38 2.54
N SER A 123 -1.92 37.32 2.25
CA SER A 123 -0.49 37.04 2.14
C SER A 123 0.06 36.51 3.47
N TYR A 124 0.66 35.33 3.45
CA TYR A 124 1.29 34.69 4.61
C TYR A 124 2.79 34.95 4.65
N ALA A 125 3.50 34.58 3.58
CA ALA A 125 4.94 34.73 3.46
C ALA A 125 5.40 34.75 2.01
N SER A 126 6.62 35.26 1.76
CA SER A 126 7.29 35.22 0.46
C SER A 126 8.60 34.46 0.55
N ALA A 127 8.94 33.68 -0.47
CA ALA A 127 10.19 32.94 -0.56
C ALA A 127 10.73 32.92 -1.99
N THR A 128 12.05 32.89 -2.12
CA THR A 128 12.76 32.78 -3.40
C THR A 128 12.63 31.37 -3.97
N LEU A 129 12.47 31.27 -5.29
CA LEU A 129 12.51 30.00 -6.02
C LEU A 129 13.92 29.38 -6.01
N ASP A 130 14.00 28.07 -5.82
CA ASP A 130 15.21 27.28 -5.97
C ASP A 130 15.59 27.02 -7.44
N ALA A 131 16.68 26.28 -7.67
CA ALA A 131 17.17 25.96 -9.02
C ALA A 131 16.20 25.09 -9.83
N GLU A 132 15.20 24.49 -9.18
CA GLU A 132 14.15 23.66 -9.76
C GLU A 132 12.80 24.40 -9.88
N GLY A 133 12.75 25.68 -9.49
CA GLY A 133 11.57 26.53 -9.55
C GLY A 133 10.57 26.27 -8.41
N ASN A 134 11.01 25.79 -7.25
CA ASN A 134 10.16 25.57 -6.07
C ASN A 134 10.45 26.56 -4.95
N ALA A 135 9.41 26.86 -4.18
CA ALA A 135 9.47 27.59 -2.92
C ALA A 135 8.67 26.80 -1.88
N THR A 136 9.28 26.47 -0.74
CA THR A 136 8.63 25.72 0.34
C THR A 136 8.38 26.60 1.54
N PHE A 137 7.18 26.51 2.09
CA PHE A 137 6.69 27.26 3.23
C PHE A 137 6.24 26.29 4.31
N SER A 138 6.49 26.64 5.57
CA SER A 138 5.94 25.91 6.72
C SER A 138 4.94 26.80 7.44
N VAL A 139 3.66 26.48 7.32
CA VAL A 139 2.53 27.28 7.82
C VAL A 139 2.16 26.78 9.21
N GLN A 140 2.29 27.64 10.22
CA GLN A 140 2.07 27.26 11.62
C GLN A 140 0.80 27.89 12.18
N GLY A 141 0.23 27.24 13.21
CA GLY A 141 -0.84 27.83 14.02
C GLY A 141 -2.18 27.94 13.31
N LEU A 142 -2.46 27.09 12.32
CA LEU A 142 -3.77 27.03 11.68
C LEU A 142 -4.82 26.52 12.68
N PRO A 143 -5.93 27.25 12.88
CA PRO A 143 -7.02 26.78 13.73
C PRO A 143 -7.77 25.60 13.10
N ALA A 144 -8.60 24.91 13.88
CA ALA A 144 -9.48 23.87 13.32
C ALA A 144 -10.42 24.48 12.26
N GLY A 145 -10.59 23.80 11.15
CA GLY A 145 -11.45 24.23 10.04
C GLY A 145 -10.82 24.08 8.67
N SER A 146 -11.53 24.59 7.66
CA SER A 146 -11.06 24.59 6.28
C SER A 146 -10.15 25.80 6.03
N HIS A 147 -9.00 25.57 5.39
CA HIS A 147 -8.13 26.63 4.92
C HIS A 147 -7.80 26.46 3.44
N THR A 148 -7.68 27.56 2.71
CA THR A 148 -7.27 27.53 1.30
C THR A 148 -5.87 28.12 1.14
N PHE A 149 -5.06 27.47 0.30
CA PHE A 149 -3.74 27.95 -0.08
C PHE A 149 -3.70 28.35 -1.55
N THR A 150 -2.98 29.43 -1.83
CA THR A 150 -2.75 29.92 -3.20
C THR A 150 -1.30 30.35 -3.34
N GLY A 151 -0.59 29.85 -4.36
CA GLY A 151 0.74 30.33 -4.72
C GLY A 151 0.66 31.46 -5.73
N SER A 152 1.33 32.59 -5.45
CA SER A 152 1.33 33.78 -6.30
C SER A 152 2.74 34.14 -6.74
N TYR A 153 2.99 34.11 -8.04
CA TYR A 153 4.24 34.56 -8.65
C TYR A 153 3.99 35.90 -9.33
N ALA A 154 4.67 36.96 -8.86
CA ALA A 154 4.48 38.32 -9.38
C ALA A 154 5.03 38.53 -10.80
N GLY A 155 5.80 37.57 -11.33
CA GLY A 155 6.50 37.71 -12.59
C GLY A 155 7.79 38.53 -12.46
N ASN A 156 8.52 38.63 -13.57
CA ASN A 156 9.70 39.46 -13.73
C ASN A 156 9.84 39.87 -15.22
N LEU A 157 10.99 40.43 -15.63
CA LEU A 157 11.21 40.84 -17.03
C LEU A 157 11.18 39.66 -18.03
N GLU A 158 11.47 38.45 -17.56
CA GLU A 158 11.57 37.23 -18.38
C GLU A 158 10.31 36.36 -18.30
N TYR A 159 9.54 36.42 -17.21
CA TYR A 159 8.38 35.55 -16.97
C TYR A 159 7.15 36.35 -16.52
N VAL A 160 6.00 36.05 -17.11
CA VAL A 160 4.71 36.68 -16.79
C VAL A 160 4.22 36.25 -15.40
N ALA A 161 3.54 37.16 -14.70
CA ALA A 161 2.88 36.87 -13.43
C ALA A 161 1.85 35.74 -13.56
N ALA A 162 1.75 34.88 -12.55
CA ALA A 162 0.81 33.75 -12.54
C ALA A 162 0.41 33.36 -11.11
N GLN A 163 -0.74 32.70 -10.97
CA GLN A 163 -1.22 32.17 -9.69
C GLN A 163 -1.69 30.72 -9.85
N SER A 164 -1.63 29.96 -8.76
CA SER A 164 -2.19 28.60 -8.71
C SER A 164 -3.70 28.63 -8.53
N SER A 165 -4.35 27.49 -8.80
CA SER A 165 -5.68 27.23 -8.23
C SER A 165 -5.59 27.12 -6.71
N ASP A 166 -6.71 27.39 -6.04
CA ASP A 166 -6.83 27.23 -4.60
C ASP A 166 -6.79 25.75 -4.22
N LYS A 167 -5.98 25.41 -3.22
CA LYS A 167 -5.97 24.07 -2.62
C LYS A 167 -6.45 24.14 -1.18
N ALA A 168 -7.57 23.46 -0.91
CA ALA A 168 -8.14 23.39 0.43
C ALA A 168 -7.48 22.28 1.27
N ILE A 169 -7.31 22.56 2.55
CA ILE A 169 -6.93 21.64 3.62
C ILE A 169 -8.01 21.70 4.71
N THR A 170 -8.23 20.59 5.42
CA THR A 170 -9.00 20.61 6.66
C THR A 170 -8.08 20.32 7.84
N VAL A 171 -8.03 21.24 8.80
CA VAL A 171 -7.33 21.05 10.06
C VAL A 171 -8.35 20.55 11.07
N MET A 172 -8.08 19.40 11.67
CA MET A 172 -8.96 18.75 12.64
C MET A 172 -8.37 18.82 14.05
N THR A 173 -9.24 18.92 15.05
CA THR A 173 -8.85 18.73 16.45
C THR A 173 -8.45 17.26 16.70
N ALA A 174 -7.69 17.02 17.76
CA ALA A 174 -7.32 15.66 18.15
C ALA A 174 -8.56 14.77 18.42
N GLU A 175 -9.65 15.36 18.93
CA GLU A 175 -10.90 14.65 19.15
C GLU A 175 -11.61 14.29 17.83
N GLU A 176 -11.62 15.22 16.87
CA GLU A 176 -12.16 14.95 15.53
C GLU A 176 -11.34 13.90 14.77
N ILE A 177 -10.02 13.91 14.92
CA ILE A 177 -9.15 12.88 14.33
C ILE A 177 -9.44 11.52 14.96
N ALA A 178 -9.47 11.43 16.29
CA ALA A 178 -9.79 10.19 16.99
C ALA A 178 -11.18 9.67 16.63
N ALA A 179 -12.17 10.56 16.48
CA ALA A 179 -13.51 10.21 16.04
C ALA A 179 -13.53 9.72 14.59
N ALA A 180 -12.78 10.34 13.69
CA ALA A 180 -12.68 9.93 12.29
C ALA A 180 -11.99 8.56 12.14
N GLU A 181 -10.91 8.31 12.88
CA GLU A 181 -10.23 7.01 12.91
C GLU A 181 -11.12 5.91 13.50
N ALA A 182 -11.81 6.19 14.62
CA ALA A 182 -12.76 5.27 15.21
C ALA A 182 -13.94 4.97 14.28
N ALA A 183 -14.44 5.97 13.55
CA ALA A 183 -15.49 5.80 12.55
C ALA A 183 -15.01 4.98 11.35
N ALA A 184 -13.77 5.18 10.89
CA ALA A 184 -13.18 4.42 9.80
C ALA A 184 -13.01 2.94 10.19
N GLU A 185 -12.54 2.66 11.39
CA GLU A 185 -12.41 1.29 11.89
C GLU A 185 -13.79 0.63 12.09
N LYS A 186 -14.76 1.36 12.65
CA LYS A 186 -16.14 0.87 12.74
C LYS A 186 -16.74 0.54 11.37
N LYS A 187 -16.53 1.41 10.38
CA LYS A 187 -17.00 1.16 9.00
C LYS A 187 -16.37 -0.10 8.41
N LYS A 188 -15.06 -0.30 8.59
CA LYS A 188 -14.35 -1.51 8.14
C LYS A 188 -14.92 -2.77 8.81
N GLN A 189 -15.25 -2.70 10.10
CA GLN A 189 -15.86 -3.81 10.82
C GLN A 189 -17.29 -4.10 10.35
N GLU A 190 -18.09 -3.07 10.07
CA GLU A 190 -19.44 -3.22 9.52
C GLU A 190 -19.42 -3.79 8.10
N GLU A 191 -18.50 -3.35 7.24
CA GLU A 191 -18.29 -3.90 5.90
C GLU A 191 -17.81 -5.37 5.95
N ALA A 192 -16.89 -5.70 6.86
CA ALA A 192 -16.45 -7.07 7.07
C ALA A 192 -17.60 -7.95 7.59
N ALA A 193 -18.36 -7.48 8.57
CA ALA A 193 -19.51 -8.20 9.11
C ALA A 193 -20.62 -8.39 8.05
N ALA A 194 -20.86 -7.38 7.20
CA ALA A 194 -21.80 -7.48 6.09
C ALA A 194 -21.31 -8.47 5.02
N ALA A 195 -20.02 -8.49 4.71
CA ALA A 195 -19.42 -9.45 3.79
C ALA A 195 -19.52 -10.89 4.33
N GLU A 196 -19.25 -11.10 5.62
CA GLU A 196 -19.40 -12.40 6.27
C GLU A 196 -20.86 -12.85 6.33
N LYS A 197 -21.79 -11.95 6.65
CA LYS A 197 -23.23 -12.25 6.60
C LYS A 197 -23.68 -12.64 5.19
N LYS A 198 -23.21 -11.93 4.16
CA LYS A 198 -23.50 -12.25 2.76
C LYS A 198 -22.95 -13.64 2.38
N LYS A 199 -21.71 -13.97 2.77
CA LYS A 199 -21.15 -15.32 2.56
C LYS A 199 -21.99 -16.40 3.24
N GLN A 200 -22.49 -16.15 4.45
CA GLN A 200 -23.33 -17.10 5.18
C GLN A 200 -24.72 -17.28 4.53
N GLU A 201 -25.32 -16.21 4.02
CA GLU A 201 -26.59 -16.28 3.28
C GLU A 201 -26.42 -17.01 1.93
N GLU A 202 -25.31 -16.77 1.22
CA GLU A 202 -24.95 -17.48 -0.01
C GLU A 202 -24.65 -18.96 0.26
N ALA A 203 -23.94 -19.29 1.35
CA ALA A 203 -23.70 -20.67 1.78
C ALA A 203 -24.99 -21.37 2.19
N ALA A 204 -25.90 -20.69 2.90
CA ALA A 204 -27.20 -21.23 3.28
C ALA A 204 -28.11 -21.46 2.05
N ALA A 205 -28.09 -20.56 1.08
CA ALA A 205 -28.80 -20.74 -0.19
C ALA A 205 -28.20 -21.90 -1.01
N ALA A 206 -26.88 -22.06 -1.02
CA ALA A 206 -26.22 -23.19 -1.68
C ALA A 206 -26.46 -24.53 -0.98
N ALA A 207 -26.71 -24.54 0.33
CA ALA A 207 -27.06 -25.74 1.08
C ALA A 207 -28.47 -26.27 0.74
N SER A 208 -29.42 -25.40 0.38
CA SER A 208 -30.74 -25.84 -0.08
C SER A 208 -30.68 -26.43 -1.49
N GLY A 209 -30.62 -27.76 -1.59
CA GLY A 209 -30.55 -28.48 -2.86
C GLY A 209 -29.12 -28.84 -3.31
N ASN A 210 -28.16 -28.85 -2.38
CA ASN A 210 -26.76 -29.23 -2.63
C ASN A 210 -26.66 -30.60 -3.35
N PRO A 211 -26.23 -30.66 -4.63
CA PRO A 211 -26.11 -31.91 -5.38
C PRO A 211 -24.88 -32.71 -4.97
N CYS A 212 -24.01 -32.17 -4.11
CA CYS A 212 -22.80 -32.84 -3.70
C CYS A 212 -23.09 -33.91 -2.64
N PRO A 213 -22.64 -35.17 -2.84
CA PRO A 213 -22.81 -36.24 -1.87
C PRO A 213 -22.24 -35.86 -0.51
N ALA A 214 -22.94 -36.15 0.58
CA ALA A 214 -22.48 -35.86 1.94
C ALA A 214 -21.12 -36.52 2.29
N SER A 215 -20.73 -37.56 1.55
CA SER A 215 -19.44 -38.24 1.66
C SER A 215 -18.26 -37.49 1.01
N ALA A 216 -18.52 -36.52 0.14
CA ALA A 216 -17.50 -35.68 -0.46
C ALA A 216 -17.12 -34.54 0.49
N ARG A 217 -15.82 -34.29 0.63
CA ARG A 217 -15.27 -33.14 1.37
C ARG A 217 -15.21 -31.90 0.51
N ALA A 218 -14.80 -32.03 -0.75
CA ALA A 218 -14.77 -30.94 -1.72
C ALA A 218 -15.73 -31.22 -2.89
N CYS A 219 -16.35 -30.16 -3.40
CA CYS A 219 -17.33 -30.25 -4.48
C CYS A 219 -17.00 -29.22 -5.54
N VAL A 220 -17.05 -29.61 -6.82
CA VAL A 220 -16.76 -28.76 -7.97
C VAL A 220 -17.94 -28.79 -8.92
N ASP A 221 -18.62 -27.66 -9.03
CA ASP A 221 -19.67 -27.41 -10.01
C ASP A 221 -19.05 -26.77 -11.25
N LEU A 222 -18.88 -27.58 -12.30
CA LEU A 222 -18.33 -27.14 -13.58
C LEU A 222 -19.31 -26.27 -14.37
N THR A 223 -20.62 -26.39 -14.11
CA THR A 223 -21.65 -25.63 -14.83
C THR A 223 -21.71 -24.19 -14.34
N ASN A 224 -21.59 -23.99 -13.03
CA ASN A 224 -21.75 -22.67 -12.40
C ASN A 224 -20.42 -22.00 -12.02
N ASN A 225 -19.27 -22.60 -12.35
CA ASN A 225 -17.96 -22.12 -11.92
C ASN A 225 -17.85 -21.90 -10.41
N LYS A 226 -18.38 -22.86 -9.65
CA LYS A 226 -18.34 -22.82 -8.19
C LYS A 226 -17.67 -24.05 -7.62
N THR A 227 -17.07 -23.87 -6.46
CA THR A 227 -16.57 -24.97 -5.63
C THR A 227 -16.71 -24.62 -4.18
N TRP A 228 -16.89 -25.63 -3.34
CA TRP A 228 -16.98 -25.47 -1.89
C TRP A 228 -16.37 -26.67 -1.16
N ILE A 229 -16.16 -26.49 0.13
CA ILE A 229 -15.81 -27.55 1.08
C ILE A 229 -16.98 -27.76 2.03
N GLN A 230 -17.28 -29.01 2.32
CA GLN A 230 -18.39 -29.41 3.18
C GLN A 230 -17.98 -30.52 4.15
N GLU A 231 -18.76 -30.66 5.21
CA GLU A 231 -18.67 -31.75 6.18
C GLU A 231 -20.06 -32.37 6.36
N GLY A 232 -20.20 -33.66 6.06
CA GLY A 232 -21.49 -34.35 6.16
C GLY A 232 -22.61 -33.73 5.30
N GLY A 233 -22.26 -33.07 4.19
CA GLY A 233 -23.19 -32.35 3.31
C GLY A 233 -23.48 -30.90 3.73
N GLN A 234 -22.97 -30.44 4.87
CA GLN A 234 -23.03 -29.04 5.28
C GLN A 234 -21.83 -28.28 4.74
N ILE A 235 -22.08 -27.21 3.96
CA ILE A 235 -21.02 -26.35 3.44
C ILE A 235 -20.34 -25.61 4.59
N ILE A 236 -19.02 -25.79 4.74
CA ILE A 236 -18.18 -25.15 5.76
C ILE A 236 -17.27 -24.06 5.17
N TYR A 237 -17.09 -24.05 3.85
CA TYR A 237 -16.36 -23.00 3.13
C TYR A 237 -16.90 -22.84 1.70
N GLY A 238 -17.13 -21.61 1.26
CA GLY A 238 -17.72 -21.31 -0.06
C GLY A 238 -19.25 -21.37 -0.09
N PRO A 239 -19.89 -21.45 -1.28
CA PRO A 239 -19.27 -21.62 -2.60
C PRO A 239 -18.47 -20.42 -3.09
N VAL A 240 -17.25 -20.67 -3.58
CA VAL A 240 -16.35 -19.66 -4.14
C VAL A 240 -16.23 -19.82 -5.65
N PRO A 241 -15.90 -18.74 -6.39
CA PRO A 241 -15.56 -18.83 -7.81
C PRO A 241 -14.40 -19.80 -8.06
N GLN A 242 -14.48 -20.55 -9.15
CA GLN A 242 -13.37 -21.32 -9.70
C GLN A 242 -13.35 -21.22 -11.21
N ILE A 243 -12.19 -21.51 -11.82
CA ILE A 243 -12.13 -21.79 -13.25
C ILE A 243 -11.44 -23.13 -13.52
N ALA A 244 -12.11 -23.98 -14.29
CA ALA A 244 -11.71 -25.35 -14.60
C ALA A 244 -10.96 -25.43 -15.95
N GLY A 245 -10.69 -26.65 -16.41
CA GLY A 245 -10.04 -26.90 -17.70
C GLY A 245 -10.88 -26.46 -18.90
N ARG A 246 -10.25 -25.79 -19.87
CA ARG A 246 -10.88 -25.38 -21.15
C ARG A 246 -11.24 -26.56 -22.05
N GLU A 247 -11.94 -26.27 -23.15
CA GLU A 247 -12.16 -27.21 -24.25
C GLU A 247 -10.86 -27.94 -24.68
N GLY A 248 -10.95 -29.24 -24.92
CA GLY A 248 -9.80 -30.12 -25.17
C GLY A 248 -8.98 -30.54 -23.93
N TYR A 249 -9.17 -29.86 -22.79
CA TYR A 249 -8.49 -30.15 -21.50
C TYR A 249 -9.48 -30.12 -20.32
N ARG A 250 -10.75 -30.46 -20.57
CA ARG A 250 -11.81 -30.35 -19.56
C ARG A 250 -11.50 -31.19 -18.33
N THR A 251 -11.77 -30.64 -17.16
CA THR A 251 -11.78 -31.40 -15.92
C THR A 251 -12.88 -32.47 -16.00
N PRO A 252 -12.55 -33.76 -15.85
CA PRO A 252 -13.55 -34.82 -15.93
C PRO A 252 -14.46 -34.81 -14.70
N PRO A 253 -15.79 -34.96 -14.86
CA PRO A 253 -16.68 -35.18 -13.74
C PRO A 253 -16.47 -36.58 -13.14
N GLY A 254 -16.72 -36.75 -11.84
CA GLY A 254 -16.54 -37.99 -11.13
C GLY A 254 -16.31 -37.82 -9.63
N MET A 255 -16.23 -38.94 -8.93
CA MET A 255 -15.73 -39.01 -7.56
C MET A 255 -14.23 -39.34 -7.60
N PHE A 256 -13.45 -38.50 -6.94
CA PHE A 256 -12.00 -38.59 -6.85
C PHE A 256 -11.55 -38.45 -5.39
N TYR A 257 -10.25 -38.55 -5.14
CA TYR A 257 -9.69 -38.45 -3.79
C TYR A 257 -8.40 -37.66 -3.82
N VAL A 258 -8.19 -36.79 -2.82
CA VAL A 258 -6.93 -36.07 -2.65
C VAL A 258 -5.81 -37.09 -2.48
N GLY A 259 -4.87 -37.13 -3.43
CA GLY A 259 -3.75 -38.07 -3.42
C GLY A 259 -2.53 -37.49 -2.68
N TRP A 260 -2.17 -36.24 -2.98
CA TRP A 260 -1.02 -35.58 -2.37
C TRP A 260 -1.10 -34.06 -2.52
N LYS A 261 -0.27 -33.37 -1.73
CA LYS A 261 -0.27 -31.91 -1.59
C LYS A 261 1.16 -31.37 -1.72
N ASN A 262 1.34 -30.25 -2.41
CA ASN A 262 2.61 -29.53 -2.47
C ASN A 262 2.38 -28.01 -2.52
N ILE A 263 2.85 -27.32 -1.49
CA ILE A 263 2.57 -25.90 -1.28
C ILE A 263 3.28 -25.00 -2.31
N ASP A 264 4.45 -25.42 -2.80
CA ASP A 264 5.29 -24.68 -3.74
C ASP A 264 5.46 -25.46 -5.05
N HIS A 265 4.40 -26.14 -5.50
CA HIS A 265 4.46 -26.96 -6.70
C HIS A 265 4.80 -26.11 -7.93
N LYS A 266 5.64 -26.66 -8.81
CA LYS A 266 5.93 -26.12 -10.13
C LYS A 266 5.64 -27.21 -11.14
N SER A 267 4.75 -26.93 -12.10
CA SER A 267 4.41 -27.92 -13.11
C SER A 267 5.54 -28.07 -14.12
N SER A 268 6.17 -29.25 -14.15
CA SER A 268 7.14 -29.61 -15.17
C SER A 268 6.53 -29.70 -16.58
N GLU A 269 5.21 -29.87 -16.68
CA GLU A 269 4.45 -29.96 -17.94
C GLU A 269 4.13 -28.58 -18.54
N PHE A 270 4.16 -27.52 -17.72
CA PHE A 270 3.89 -26.14 -18.13
C PHE A 270 5.06 -25.21 -17.85
N ASN A 271 6.26 -25.54 -18.34
CA ASN A 271 7.46 -24.68 -18.25
C ASN A 271 7.81 -24.23 -16.82
N ASN A 272 7.66 -25.12 -15.83
CA ASN A 272 7.83 -24.81 -14.40
C ASN A 272 6.90 -23.70 -13.89
N ALA A 273 5.71 -23.55 -14.49
CA ALA A 273 4.70 -22.62 -14.02
C ALA A 273 4.37 -22.90 -12.55
N PRO A 274 4.38 -21.86 -11.69
CA PRO A 274 4.07 -22.02 -10.29
C PRO A 274 2.59 -22.38 -10.10
N MET A 275 2.34 -23.37 -9.25
CA MET A 275 1.03 -23.79 -8.77
C MET A 275 1.05 -23.80 -7.24
N PRO A 276 1.06 -22.64 -6.58
CA PRO A 276 1.06 -22.59 -5.13
C PRO A 276 -0.19 -23.27 -4.55
N TYR A 277 -0.06 -23.87 -3.37
CA TYR A 277 -1.14 -24.58 -2.68
C TYR A 277 -1.75 -25.71 -3.52
N ALA A 278 -0.93 -26.48 -4.24
CA ALA A 278 -1.42 -27.53 -5.12
C ALA A 278 -1.90 -28.77 -4.35
N ILE A 279 -3.15 -29.17 -4.58
CA ILE A 279 -3.83 -30.33 -3.97
C ILE A 279 -4.29 -31.24 -5.10
N PHE A 280 -3.52 -32.29 -5.38
CA PHE A 280 -3.78 -33.21 -6.48
C PHE A 280 -4.83 -34.24 -6.08
N PHE A 281 -5.88 -34.39 -6.90
CA PHE A 281 -6.98 -35.31 -6.62
C PHE A 281 -7.30 -36.27 -7.78
N ASN A 282 -6.79 -36.03 -8.99
CA ASN A 282 -6.97 -36.92 -10.12
C ASN A 282 -5.75 -36.91 -11.04
N GLY A 283 -4.72 -37.69 -10.68
CA GLY A 283 -3.45 -37.72 -11.40
C GLY A 283 -2.77 -36.35 -11.38
N GLY A 284 -2.67 -35.69 -12.54
CA GLY A 284 -2.12 -34.34 -12.70
C GLY A 284 -3.10 -33.19 -12.44
N ILE A 285 -4.37 -33.49 -12.14
CA ILE A 285 -5.38 -32.47 -11.86
C ILE A 285 -5.36 -32.11 -10.37
N ALA A 286 -5.24 -30.82 -10.10
CA ALA A 286 -5.18 -30.27 -8.75
C ALA A 286 -6.09 -29.05 -8.57
N PHE A 287 -6.47 -28.79 -7.32
CA PHE A 287 -6.78 -27.42 -6.89
C PHE A 287 -5.45 -26.67 -6.71
N HIS A 288 -5.37 -25.42 -7.15
CA HIS A 288 -4.19 -24.59 -6.87
C HIS A 288 -4.50 -23.10 -7.04
N GLN A 289 -3.63 -22.25 -6.49
CA GLN A 289 -3.69 -20.81 -6.69
C GLN A 289 -3.47 -20.45 -8.17
N GLY A 290 -4.34 -19.61 -8.72
CA GLY A 290 -4.19 -18.98 -10.03
C GLY A 290 -5.36 -18.06 -10.35
N SER A 291 -5.19 -17.15 -11.32
CA SER A 291 -6.27 -16.25 -11.76
C SER A 291 -7.49 -17.06 -12.20
N THR A 292 -8.67 -16.64 -11.74
CA THR A 292 -9.96 -17.21 -12.17
C THR A 292 -10.47 -16.67 -13.51
N ASP A 293 -9.71 -15.78 -14.17
CA ASP A 293 -10.12 -15.16 -15.44
C ASP A 293 -9.72 -15.98 -16.67
N THR A 294 -8.76 -16.91 -16.50
CA THR A 294 -8.24 -17.72 -17.61
C THR A 294 -8.42 -19.21 -17.32
N PRO A 295 -9.14 -19.95 -18.17
CA PRO A 295 -9.30 -21.38 -18.06
C PRO A 295 -7.98 -22.16 -17.98
N SER A 296 -7.99 -23.26 -17.25
CA SER A 296 -6.81 -24.09 -17.01
C SER A 296 -6.61 -25.16 -18.10
N HIS A 297 -5.63 -26.04 -17.91
CA HIS A 297 -5.46 -27.28 -18.67
C HIS A 297 -6.00 -28.52 -17.92
N GLY A 298 -7.01 -28.33 -17.08
CA GLY A 298 -7.70 -29.41 -16.35
C GLY A 298 -7.76 -29.19 -14.84
N CYS A 299 -6.81 -28.42 -14.28
CA CYS A 299 -6.81 -28.04 -12.87
C CYS A 299 -7.98 -27.13 -12.49
N ILE A 300 -8.30 -27.06 -11.21
CA ILE A 300 -9.25 -26.10 -10.65
C ILE A 300 -8.45 -24.93 -10.07
N ARG A 301 -8.54 -23.77 -10.71
CA ARG A 301 -7.87 -22.55 -10.26
C ARG A 301 -8.73 -21.79 -9.26
N LEU A 302 -8.08 -21.34 -8.21
CA LEU A 302 -8.66 -20.60 -7.11
C LEU A 302 -7.86 -19.32 -6.88
N GLU A 303 -8.55 -18.23 -6.52
CA GLU A 303 -7.86 -17.04 -6.02
C GLU A 303 -7.08 -17.38 -4.73
N LYS A 304 -6.03 -16.60 -4.45
CA LYS A 304 -5.10 -16.89 -3.34
C LYS A 304 -5.77 -17.22 -2.00
N PRO A 305 -6.74 -16.43 -1.48
CA PRO A 305 -7.36 -16.75 -0.19
C PRO A 305 -8.11 -18.09 -0.22
N ASP A 306 -8.74 -18.43 -1.34
CA ASP A 306 -9.49 -19.68 -1.50
C ASP A 306 -8.55 -20.88 -1.63
N ALA A 307 -7.45 -20.75 -2.36
CA ALA A 307 -6.43 -21.79 -2.47
C ALA A 307 -5.79 -22.11 -1.10
N GLN A 308 -5.56 -21.09 -0.28
CA GLN A 308 -5.09 -21.23 1.10
C GLN A 308 -6.12 -21.95 1.98
N ALA A 309 -7.38 -21.53 1.92
CA ALA A 309 -8.45 -22.19 2.67
C ALA A 309 -8.58 -23.67 2.26
N TYR A 310 -8.51 -24.00 0.97
CA TYR A 310 -8.53 -25.38 0.49
C TYR A 310 -7.33 -26.17 0.99
N TRP A 311 -6.15 -25.55 1.00
CA TRP A 311 -4.95 -26.16 1.55
C TRP A 311 -5.10 -26.49 3.03
N ASP A 312 -5.70 -25.62 3.81
CA ASP A 312 -5.86 -25.85 5.25
C ASP A 312 -6.99 -26.82 5.58
N LEU A 313 -8.03 -26.90 4.76
CA LEU A 313 -9.27 -27.66 5.03
C LEU A 313 -9.36 -29.05 4.38
N LEU A 314 -8.51 -29.35 3.39
CA LEU A 314 -8.47 -30.65 2.71
C LEU A 314 -7.26 -31.47 3.13
N ASP A 315 -7.49 -32.72 3.49
CA ASP A 315 -6.48 -33.71 3.82
C ASP A 315 -6.29 -34.74 2.70
N VAL A 316 -5.15 -35.43 2.71
CA VAL A 316 -4.93 -36.57 1.81
C VAL A 316 -5.93 -37.67 2.14
N GLY A 317 -6.62 -38.18 1.12
CA GLY A 317 -7.69 -39.16 1.23
C GLY A 317 -9.10 -38.55 1.19
N ASP A 318 -9.24 -37.23 1.28
CA ASP A 318 -10.54 -36.58 1.20
C ASP A 318 -11.19 -36.77 -0.17
N ALA A 319 -12.49 -37.07 -0.17
CA ALA A 319 -13.25 -37.28 -1.39
C ALA A 319 -13.59 -35.94 -2.08
N VAL A 320 -13.33 -35.87 -3.38
CA VAL A 320 -13.60 -34.72 -4.25
C VAL A 320 -14.64 -35.10 -5.28
N TYR A 321 -15.80 -34.44 -5.26
CA TYR A 321 -16.85 -34.67 -6.25
C TYR A 321 -16.86 -33.57 -7.30
N VAL A 322 -16.64 -33.94 -8.55
CA VAL A 322 -16.72 -33.03 -9.70
C VAL A 322 -17.95 -33.37 -10.51
N PHE A 323 -18.80 -32.38 -10.81
CA PHE A 323 -20.04 -32.59 -11.54
C PHE A 323 -20.38 -31.40 -12.45
N GLY A 324 -21.42 -31.57 -13.28
CA GLY A 324 -21.79 -30.58 -14.29
C GLY A 324 -20.89 -30.62 -15.52
N GLN A 325 -20.97 -29.58 -16.36
CA GLN A 325 -20.17 -29.44 -17.58
C GLN A 325 -19.73 -27.99 -17.79
N ALA A 326 -18.44 -27.80 -18.08
CA ALA A 326 -17.92 -26.50 -18.51
C ALA A 326 -18.30 -26.25 -19.97
N THR A 327 -19.37 -25.47 -20.18
CA THR A 327 -19.95 -25.20 -21.51
C THR A 327 -19.57 -23.84 -22.10
N THR A 328 -18.99 -22.92 -21.31
CA THR A 328 -18.93 -21.48 -21.67
C THR A 328 -17.58 -20.79 -21.51
N TYR A 329 -16.46 -21.51 -21.30
CA TYR A 329 -15.11 -20.91 -21.21
C TYR A 329 -14.07 -21.62 -22.08
#